data_AF-A0A537T0B6-F1
#
_entry.id   AF-A0A537T0B6-F1
#
_cell.length_a   1.000
_cell.length_b   1.000
_cell.length_c   1.000
_cell.angle_alpha   90.00
_cell.angle_beta   90.00
_cell.angle_gamma   90.00
#
_symmetry.space_group_name_H-M   'P 1'
#
loop_
_entity.id
_entity.type
_entity.pdbx_description
1 polymer ?
#
loop_
_entity_poly.entity_id
_entity_poly.type
_entity_poly.pdbx_seq_one_letter_code
_entity_poly.pdbx_strand_id
1 'polypeptide(L)' 'MSIHKAIDRIVEAFIPEMEKISRMNESEEQKDRHYKAWLRATLQKFADDVREIEARNGAEGSRDHHAA' A
#
# COMPACT_ATOMS: atom_id res chain seq x y z
N MET A 1 -10.74 0.82 6.79
CA MET A 1 -9.43 1.49 7.02
C MET A 1 -9.48 2.84 6.32
N SER A 2 -8.92 3.93 6.86
CA SER A 2 -8.88 5.22 6.12
C SER A 2 -7.61 5.28 5.27
N ILE A 3 -7.72 5.84 4.07
CA ILE A 3 -6.61 6.03 3.11
C ILE A 3 -5.41 6.71 3.78
N HIS A 4 -5.67 7.76 4.57
CA HIS A 4 -4.62 8.49 5.30
C HIS A 4 -3.82 7.59 6.25
N LYS A 5 -4.48 6.71 6.99
CA LYS A 5 -3.81 5.75 7.89
C LYS A 5 -2.98 4.71 7.14
N ALA A 6 -3.35 4.38 5.90
CA ALA A 6 -2.56 3.48 5.07
C ALA A 6 -1.30 4.17 4.55
N ILE A 7 -1.40 5.45 4.15
CA ILE A 7 -0.25 6.27 3.77
C ILE A 7 0.72 6.42 4.95
N ASP A 8 0.22 6.77 6.14
CA ASP A 8 1.06 6.94 7.35
C ASP A 8 1.87 5.67 7.63
N ARG A 9 1.24 4.49 7.56
CA ARG A 9 1.93 3.21 7.76
C ARG A 9 3.02 2.93 6.72
N ILE A 10 2.80 3.33 5.47
CA ILE A 10 3.80 3.19 4.40
C ILE A 10 4.99 4.09 4.69
N VAL A 11 4.74 5.34 5.10
CA VAL A 11 5.80 6.30 5.45
C VAL A 11 6.60 5.83 6.65
N GLU A 12 5.92 5.36 7.71
CA GLU A 12 6.56 4.81 8.90
C GLU A 12 7.43 3.58 8.59
N ALA A 13 6.98 2.72 7.67
CA ALA A 13 7.71 1.52 7.28
C ALA A 13 8.83 1.77 6.26
N PHE A 14 8.85 2.93 5.61
CA PHE A 14 9.77 3.21 4.50
C PHE A 14 11.24 3.16 4.93
N ILE A 15 11.65 4.01 5.89
CA ILE A 15 13.06 4.09 6.32
C ILE A 15 13.56 2.75 6.90
N PRO A 16 12.82 2.07 7.80
CA PRO A 16 13.26 0.78 8.32
C PRO A 16 13.49 -0.28 7.23
N GLU A 17 12.62 -0.35 6.21
CA GLU A 17 12.81 -1.33 5.15
C GLU A 17 13.99 -0.96 4.23
N MET A 18 14.16 0.34 3.92
CA MET A 18 15.33 0.77 3.16
C MET A 18 16.64 0.45 3.90
N GLU A 19 16.70 0.67 5.21
CA GLU A 19 17.86 0.28 6.02
C GLU A 19 18.11 -1.23 6.01
N LYS A 20 17.04 -2.03 6.10
CA LYS A 20 17.15 -3.49 6.06
C LYS A 20 17.72 -3.99 4.75
N ILE A 21 17.28 -3.44 3.62
CA ILE A 21 17.79 -3.79 2.29
C ILE A 21 19.23 -3.29 2.12
N SER A 22 19.57 -2.10 2.63
CA SER A 22 20.93 -1.54 2.57
C SER A 22 21.98 -2.44 3.24
N ARG A 23 21.59 -3.11 4.34
CA ARG A 23 22.44 -4.02 5.12
C ARG A 23 22.57 -5.43 4.52
N MET A 24 21.88 -5.74 3.42
CA MET A 24 22.02 -7.04 2.76
C MET A 24 23.43 -7.22 2.19
N ASN A 25 23.98 -8.44 2.30
CA ASN A 25 25.26 -8.80 1.70
C ASN A 25 25.09 -9.15 0.22
N GLU A 26 24.66 -8.17 -0.57
CA GLU A 26 24.40 -8.28 -1.99
C GLU A 26 25.02 -7.10 -2.74
N SER A 27 25.13 -7.19 -4.07
CA SER A 27 25.60 -6.06 -4.88
C SER A 27 24.61 -4.88 -4.82
N GLU A 28 25.11 -3.67 -5.08
CA GLU A 28 24.24 -2.48 -5.11
C GLU A 28 23.12 -2.59 -6.15
N GLU A 29 23.36 -3.27 -7.28
CA GLU A 29 22.31 -3.55 -8.27
C GLU A 29 21.23 -4.50 -7.74
N GLN A 30 21.60 -5.47 -6.90
CA GLN A 30 20.63 -6.37 -6.26
C GLN A 30 19.80 -5.60 -5.22
N LYS A 31 20.43 -4.76 -4.41
CA LYS A 31 19.74 -3.88 -3.44
C LYS A 31 18.79 -2.92 -4.14
N ASP A 32 19.20 -2.31 -5.26
CA ASP A 32 18.33 -1.44 -6.06
C ASP A 32 17.07 -2.18 -6.57
N ARG A 33 17.22 -3.44 -6.99
CA ARG A 33 16.07 -4.27 -7.35
C ARG A 33 15.14 -4.53 -6.16
N HIS A 34 15.68 -4.77 -4.96
CA HIS A 34 14.88 -4.96 -3.76
C HIS A 34 14.13 -3.69 -3.35
N TYR A 35 14.78 -2.52 -3.38
CA TYR A 35 14.11 -1.24 -3.12
C TYR A 35 12.92 -1.02 -4.05
N LYS A 36 13.15 -1.21 -5.36
CA LYS A 36 12.12 -1.07 -6.40
C LYS A 36 11.00 -2.09 -6.23
N ALA A 37 11.34 -3.34 -5.92
CA ALA A 37 10.36 -4.41 -5.73
C ALA A 37 9.47 -4.12 -4.51
N TRP A 38 10.06 -3.74 -3.38
CA TRP A 38 9.31 -3.41 -2.18
C TRP A 38 8.39 -2.19 -2.40
N LEU A 39 8.90 -1.13 -3.04
CA LEU A 39 8.09 0.06 -3.33
C LEU A 39 6.92 -0.28 -4.25
N ARG A 40 7.17 -1.03 -5.33
CA ARG A 40 6.12 -1.44 -6.27
C ARG A 40 5.05 -2.28 -5.58
N ALA A 41 5.44 -3.27 -4.78
CA ALA A 41 4.50 -4.13 -4.06
C ALA A 41 3.65 -3.34 -3.06
N THR A 42 4.28 -2.43 -2.31
CA THR A 42 3.60 -1.59 -1.31
C THR A 42 2.59 -0.65 -1.95
N LEU A 43 2.96 0.03 -3.06
CA LEU A 43 2.05 0.91 -3.79
C LEU A 43 0.92 0.14 -4.48
N GLN A 44 1.19 -1.05 -5.01
CA GLN A 44 0.16 -1.89 -5.61
C GLN A 44 -0.89 -2.29 -4.57
N LYS A 45 -0.45 -2.75 -3.39
CA LYS A 45 -1.35 -3.08 -2.29
C LYS A 45 -2.18 -1.87 -1.87
N PHE A 46 -1.57 -0.69 -1.75
CA PHE A 46 -2.29 0.53 -1.42
C PHE A 46 -3.38 0.85 -2.44
N ALA A 47 -3.08 0.74 -3.74
CA ALA A 47 -4.07 0.96 -4.80
C ALA A 47 -5.23 -0.05 -4.72
N ASP A 48 -4.95 -1.30 -4.39
CA ASP A 48 -5.97 -2.34 -4.22
C ASP A 48 -6.83 -2.09 -2.98
N ASP A 49 -6.22 -1.69 -1.85
CA ASP A 49 -6.94 -1.29 -0.63
C ASP A 49 -7.87 -0.08 -0.89
N VAL A 50 -7.44 0.90 -1.70
CA VAL A 50 -8.26 2.06 -2.10
C VAL A 50 -9.46 1.59 -2.93
N ARG A 51 -9.24 0.76 -3.95
CA ARG A 51 -10.32 0.21 -4.79
C ARG A 51 -11.35 -0.57 -3.98
N GLU A 52 -10.90 -1.34 -3.00
CA GLU A 52 -11.79 -2.09 -2.12
C GLU A 52 -12.67 -1.16 -1.26
N ILE A 53 -12.10 -0.07 -0.75
CA ILE A 53 -12.85 0.94 0.01
C ILE A 53 -13.89 1.62 -0.90
N GLU A 54 -13.50 2.02 -2.11
CA GLU A 54 -14.41 2.62 -3.10
C GLU A 54 -15.56 1.67 -3.47
N ALA A 55 -15.25 0.39 -3.71
CA ALA A 55 -16.25 -0.63 -4.03
C ALA A 55 -17.25 -0.85 -2.89
N ARG A 56 -16.78 -0.87 -1.63
CA ARG A 56 -17.64 -0.99 -0.44
C ARG A 56 -18.56 0.22 -0.28
N ASN A 57 -18.02 1.43 -0.43
CA ASN A 57 -18.81 2.66 -0.33
C ASN A 57 -19.86 2.78 -1.47
N GLY A 58 -19.52 2.32 -2.67
CA GLY A 58 -20.45 2.27 -3.80
C GLY A 58 -21.57 1.22 -3.63
N ALA A 59 -21.29 0.11 -2.94
CA ALA A 59 -22.27 -0.94 -2.67
C ALA A 59 -23.26 -0.56 -1.54
N GLU A 60 -22.82 0.21 -0.55
CA GLU A 60 -23.68 0.71 0.52
C GLU A 60 -24.65 1.80 0.03
N GLY A 61 -24.22 2.69 -0.88
CA GLY A 61 -25.09 3.70 -1.50
C GLY A 61 -26.23 3.16 -2.39
N SER A 62 -26.19 1.87 -2.77
CA SER A 62 -27.26 1.23 -3.56
C SER A 62 -28.34 0.55 -2.69
N ARG A 63 -28.13 0.40 -1.38
CA ARG A 63 -29.11 -0.23 -0.48
C ARG A 63 -30.17 0.74 0.05
N ASP A 64 -29.87 2.04 0.06
CA ASP A 64 -30.78 3.06 0.60
C ASP A 64 -31.86 3.51 -0.40
N HIS A 65 -31.78 3.11 -1.67
CA HIS A 65 -32.76 3.47 -2.70
C HIS A 65 -33.90 2.44 -2.90
N HIS A 66 -34.01 1.44 -2.01
CA HIS A 66 -35.07 0.42 -2.11
C HIS A 66 -35.83 0.22 -0.80
N ALA A 67 -36.10 1.29 -0.05
CA ALA A 67 -37.11 1.29 1.00
C ALA A 67 -37.99 2.54 0.90
N ALA A 68 -39.22 2.31 0.45
CA ALA A 68 -40.43 3.16 0.47
C ALA A 68 -40.52 4.33 -0.51
#